data_AF-A0A2W5HJ80-F1
#
_entry.id   AF-A0A2W5HJ80-F1
#
_cell.length_a   1.000
_cell.length_b   1.000
_cell.length_c   1.000
_cell.angle_alpha   90.00
_cell.angle_beta   90.00
_cell.angle_gamma   90.00
#
_symmetry.space_group_name_H-M   'P 1'
#
loop_
_entity.id
_entity.type
_entity.pdbx_description
1 polymer ?
#
loop_
_entity_poly.entity_id
_entity_poly.type
_entity_poly.pdbx_seq_one_letter_code
_entity_poly.pdbx_strand_id
1 'polypeptide(L)'
;MLNFPSKTICLITTLTLLSGTMLAGQAQATASAADAPSGVSYTEASASQAGAMERGAFDFVKTTTDKGLKFLSDANASKEKKTADFRKLLDESFDLDTIGKFALGRYAKTATPQQLSEYSKLFRKMVVDVYSNRFEEYKGQKMEVRSFRSIGNADTLVSSFLVPPNGGEEVQVDWRVRNKGGSYKVVDVLVAGVSMSVTQRSEFSSVIQRGGGNVDALITQLKSGKAPVAQPAKK
;
A
#
# COMPACT_ATOMS: atom_id res chain seq x y z
N MET A 1 -9.84 18.15 3.39
CA MET A 1 -10.49 17.37 4.48
C MET A 1 -11.01 16.08 3.87
N LEU A 2 -10.26 14.97 3.98
CA LEU A 2 -10.77 13.65 3.61
C LEU A 2 -11.42 13.07 4.86
N ASN A 3 -12.74 13.14 4.87
CA ASN A 3 -13.63 12.69 5.93
C ASN A 3 -13.92 11.21 5.66
N PHE A 4 -13.41 10.29 6.48
CA PHE A 4 -13.81 8.89 6.43
C PHE A 4 -15.15 8.75 7.18
N PRO A 5 -16.26 8.35 6.53
CA PRO A 5 -17.56 8.28 7.19
C PRO A 5 -17.64 7.06 8.13
N SER A 6 -17.60 7.35 9.43
CA SER A 6 -17.68 6.43 10.59
C SER A 6 -19.03 5.67 10.76
N LYS A 7 -19.91 5.57 9.76
CA LYS A 7 -21.32 5.13 10.00
C LYS A 7 -22.00 4.33 8.87
N THR A 8 -21.39 3.26 8.35
CA THR A 8 -22.11 2.36 7.40
C THR A 8 -21.93 0.87 7.68
N ILE A 9 -21.68 0.47 8.93
CA ILE A 9 -21.71 -0.95 9.33
C ILE A 9 -22.87 -1.11 10.31
N CYS A 10 -24.08 -1.10 9.77
CA CYS A 10 -25.29 -1.53 10.47
C CYS A 10 -26.19 -2.19 9.43
N LEU A 11 -26.74 -3.35 9.80
CA LEU A 11 -27.45 -4.35 9.01
C LEU A 11 -26.56 -5.30 8.20
N ILE A 12 -26.32 -6.49 8.76
CA ILE A 12 -27.00 -7.72 8.32
C ILE A 12 -26.96 -8.70 9.51
N THR A 13 -28.13 -8.92 10.10
CA THR A 13 -28.39 -9.86 11.18
C THR A 13 -29.02 -11.12 10.57
N THR A 14 -28.59 -12.27 11.07
CA THR A 14 -29.28 -13.59 11.09
C THR A 14 -29.61 -14.28 9.76
N LEU A 15 -28.91 -15.39 9.51
CA LEU A 15 -29.56 -16.63 9.08
C LEU A 15 -28.83 -17.85 9.69
N THR A 16 -29.51 -18.50 10.63
CA THR A 16 -29.19 -19.80 11.22
C THR A 16 -29.58 -20.90 10.24
N LEU A 17 -28.83 -22.00 10.13
CA LEU A 17 -29.31 -23.40 10.31
C LEU A 17 -28.41 -24.51 9.72
N LEU A 18 -28.44 -25.65 10.42
CA LEU A 18 -28.04 -27.03 10.11
C LEU A 18 -26.52 -27.32 10.04
N SER A 19 -25.91 -27.92 11.06
CA SER A 19 -25.95 -29.37 11.40
C SER A 19 -25.64 -30.27 10.20
N GLY A 20 -24.41 -30.77 10.16
CA GLY A 20 -23.95 -31.74 9.16
C GLY A 20 -22.63 -32.37 9.60
N THR A 21 -22.73 -33.38 10.46
CA THR A 21 -21.67 -34.28 10.87
C THR A 21 -21.07 -34.96 9.64
N MET A 22 -19.83 -34.64 9.27
CA MET A 22 -19.10 -35.40 8.24
C MET A 22 -18.20 -36.42 8.93
N LEU A 23 -18.56 -37.67 8.65
CA LEU A 23 -17.93 -38.91 9.06
C LEU A 23 -16.49 -38.97 8.55
N ALA A 24 -15.56 -39.36 9.42
CA ALA A 24 -14.19 -39.71 9.05
C ALA A 24 -14.21 -40.96 8.16
N GLY A 25 -13.94 -40.79 6.87
CA GLY A 25 -13.68 -41.88 5.93
C GLY A 25 -12.18 -41.95 5.63
N GLN A 26 -11.49 -42.91 6.26
CA GLN A 26 -10.12 -43.27 5.90
C GLN A 26 -10.15 -43.96 4.52
N ALA A 27 -9.66 -43.28 3.50
CA ALA A 27 -9.34 -43.90 2.21
C ALA A 27 -7.85 -44.25 2.21
N GLN A 28 -7.54 -45.52 2.48
CA GLN A 28 -6.26 -46.12 2.10
C GLN A 28 -6.33 -46.42 0.60
N ALA A 29 -5.67 -45.59 -0.22
CA ALA A 29 -5.40 -45.90 -1.61
C ALA A 29 -3.98 -46.49 -1.71
N THR A 30 -3.89 -47.80 -1.86
CA THR A 30 -2.69 -48.49 -2.33
C THR A 30 -2.57 -48.30 -3.83
N ALA A 31 -1.86 -47.25 -4.28
CA ALA A 31 -1.53 -47.08 -5.69
C ALA A 31 -0.14 -47.68 -5.93
N SER A 32 -0.14 -48.78 -6.68
CA SER A 32 1.03 -49.47 -7.23
C SER A 32 1.88 -48.52 -8.07
N ALA A 33 3.19 -48.55 -7.84
CA ALA A 33 4.19 -47.92 -8.69
C ALA A 33 4.37 -48.75 -9.96
N ALA A 34 3.96 -48.21 -11.11
CA ALA A 34 4.43 -48.66 -12.43
C ALA A 34 4.22 -47.54 -13.48
N ASP A 35 5.32 -47.19 -14.14
CA ASP A 35 5.46 -46.45 -15.40
C ASP A 35 4.91 -45.01 -15.50
N ALA A 36 5.78 -44.05 -15.22
CA ALA A 36 5.73 -42.71 -15.81
C ALA A 36 6.99 -42.48 -16.67
N PRO A 37 6.86 -41.92 -17.90
CA PRO A 37 8.00 -41.68 -18.77
C PRO A 37 8.92 -40.61 -18.19
N SER A 38 10.21 -40.93 -18.16
CA SER A 38 11.30 -40.02 -17.82
C SER A 38 11.33 -38.84 -18.79
N GLY A 39 11.02 -37.64 -18.28
CA GLY A 39 11.42 -36.40 -18.94
C GLY A 39 10.33 -35.36 -19.14
N VAL A 40 9.84 -34.77 -18.06
CA VAL A 40 9.66 -33.32 -18.00
C VAL A 40 9.69 -32.85 -16.54
N SER A 41 10.83 -32.30 -16.13
CA SER A 41 11.01 -31.65 -14.83
C SER A 41 10.40 -30.24 -14.87
N TYR A 42 9.12 -30.12 -14.57
CA TYR A 42 8.51 -28.82 -14.33
C TYR A 42 8.44 -28.55 -12.80
N THR A 43 9.14 -27.49 -12.38
CA THR A 43 8.69 -26.52 -11.36
C THR A 43 8.58 -26.93 -9.88
N GLU A 44 9.69 -27.31 -9.23
CA GLU A 44 9.80 -27.18 -7.74
C GLU A 44 10.55 -25.90 -7.32
N ALA A 45 11.46 -25.40 -8.16
CA ALA A 45 12.23 -24.19 -7.89
C ALA A 45 11.38 -22.91 -7.93
N SER A 46 10.36 -22.84 -8.79
CA SER A 46 9.53 -21.64 -8.93
C SER A 46 8.54 -21.44 -7.76
N ALA A 47 7.98 -22.52 -7.21
CA ALA A 47 7.05 -22.44 -6.08
C ALA A 47 7.77 -22.11 -4.76
N SER A 48 8.97 -22.66 -4.56
CA SER A 48 9.83 -22.36 -3.39
C SER A 48 10.39 -20.94 -3.42
N GLN A 49 10.78 -20.43 -4.60
CA GLN A 49 11.24 -19.06 -4.79
C GLN A 49 10.12 -18.03 -4.63
N ALA A 50 8.91 -18.31 -5.14
CA ALA A 50 7.72 -17.51 -4.84
C ALA A 50 7.49 -17.45 -3.32
N GLY A 51 7.41 -18.59 -2.63
CA GLY A 51 7.29 -18.59 -1.17
C GLY A 51 8.40 -17.84 -0.39
N ALA A 52 9.59 -17.65 -0.97
CA ALA A 52 10.66 -16.85 -0.39
C ALA A 52 10.52 -15.35 -0.67
N MET A 53 10.13 -14.96 -1.89
CA MET A 53 9.90 -13.56 -2.25
C MET A 53 8.76 -12.95 -1.42
N GLU A 54 7.67 -13.71 -1.26
CA GLU A 54 6.49 -13.28 -0.53
C GLU A 54 6.80 -13.10 0.96
N ARG A 55 7.56 -14.04 1.55
CA ARG A 55 8.04 -13.90 2.94
C ARG A 55 8.99 -12.73 3.12
N GLY A 56 9.90 -12.51 2.17
CA GLY A 56 10.78 -11.34 2.21
C GLY A 56 10.01 -10.02 2.13
N ALA A 57 8.92 -9.96 1.36
CA ALA A 57 8.03 -8.79 1.33
C ALA A 57 7.30 -8.58 2.67
N PHE A 58 6.85 -9.65 3.32
CA PHE A 58 6.24 -9.59 4.66
C PHE A 58 7.23 -9.04 5.71
N ASP A 59 8.45 -9.60 5.77
CA ASP A 59 9.49 -9.18 6.70
C ASP A 59 9.93 -7.73 6.44
N PHE A 60 10.00 -7.36 5.16
CA PHE A 60 10.27 -6.00 4.74
C PHE A 60 9.21 -5.02 5.27
N VAL A 61 7.91 -5.31 5.07
CA VAL A 61 6.82 -4.46 5.58
C VAL A 61 6.85 -4.37 7.08
N LYS A 62 7.03 -5.49 7.79
CA LYS A 62 7.16 -5.51 9.25
C LYS A 62 8.29 -4.60 9.71
N THR A 63 9.47 -4.72 9.10
CA THR A 63 10.63 -3.88 9.41
C THR A 63 10.35 -2.40 9.14
N THR A 64 9.71 -2.08 8.01
CA THR A 64 9.35 -0.70 7.65
C THR A 64 8.34 -0.11 8.63
N THR A 65 7.30 -0.85 9.04
CA THR A 65 6.32 -0.39 10.02
C THR A 65 6.92 -0.22 11.41
N ASP A 66 7.80 -1.14 11.83
CA ASP A 66 8.49 -1.06 13.12
C ASP A 66 9.39 0.19 13.19
N LYS A 67 10.15 0.49 12.12
CA LYS A 67 10.92 1.73 12.00
C LYS A 67 10.02 2.98 12.07
N GLY A 68 8.88 2.93 11.37
CA GLY A 68 7.88 4.01 11.35
C GLY A 68 7.33 4.33 12.73
N LEU A 69 6.84 3.32 13.42
CA LEU A 69 6.28 3.46 14.77
C LEU A 69 7.34 3.94 15.77
N LYS A 70 8.59 3.48 15.65
CA LYS A 70 9.69 3.88 16.54
C LYS A 70 9.85 5.40 16.58
N PHE A 71 10.00 6.08 15.44
CA PHE A 71 10.18 7.53 15.45
C PHE A 71 8.90 8.28 15.83
N LEU A 72 7.71 7.74 15.52
CA LEU A 72 6.45 8.35 15.93
C LEU A 72 6.27 8.31 17.46
N SER A 73 6.67 7.20 18.08
CA SER A 73 6.58 6.96 19.52
C SER A 73 7.63 7.69 20.36
N ASP A 74 8.66 8.27 19.74
CA ASP A 74 9.66 9.05 20.45
C ASP A 74 9.05 10.37 20.94
N ALA A 75 8.75 10.44 22.24
CA ALA A 75 8.15 11.61 22.88
C ALA A 75 9.12 12.81 22.95
N ASN A 76 10.43 12.57 22.85
CA ASN A 76 11.46 13.60 22.97
C ASN A 76 11.90 14.17 21.61
N ALA A 77 11.54 13.51 20.50
CA ALA A 77 11.87 13.98 19.17
C ALA A 77 10.95 15.13 18.72
N SER A 78 11.55 16.22 18.21
CA SER A 78 10.82 17.32 17.60
C SER A 78 10.09 16.88 16.32
N LYS A 79 9.10 17.67 15.89
CA LYS A 79 8.39 17.42 14.63
C LYS A 79 9.32 17.42 13.42
N GLU A 80 10.33 18.29 13.41
CA GLU A 80 11.34 18.40 12.37
C GLU A 80 12.18 17.13 12.31
N LYS A 81 12.60 16.61 13.47
CA LYS A 81 13.34 15.35 13.59
C LYS A 81 12.51 14.17 13.07
N LYS A 82 11.25 14.05 13.52
CA LYS A 82 10.31 13.01 13.03
C LYS A 82 10.10 13.11 11.52
N THR A 83 9.99 14.32 11.00
CA THR A 83 9.83 14.57 9.55
C THR A 83 11.09 14.17 8.77
N ALA A 84 12.28 14.42 9.31
CA ALA A 84 13.53 13.99 8.70
C ALA A 84 13.66 12.45 8.70
N ASP A 85 13.31 11.79 9.80
CA ASP A 85 13.31 10.32 9.89
C ASP A 85 12.28 9.70 8.92
N PHE A 86 11.10 10.32 8.79
CA PHE A 86 10.10 9.89 7.82
C PHE A 86 10.56 10.03 6.38
N ARG A 87 11.22 11.14 6.01
CA ARG A 87 11.84 11.31 4.68
C ARG A 87 12.81 10.17 4.38
N LYS A 88 13.70 9.86 5.33
CA LYS A 88 14.65 8.76 5.20
C LYS A 88 13.95 7.41 5.03
N LEU A 89 12.90 7.14 5.82
CA LEU A 89 12.12 5.91 5.70
C LEU A 89 11.47 5.77 4.32
N LEU A 90 10.91 6.87 3.80
CA LEU A 90 10.31 6.91 2.46
C LEU A 90 11.34 6.60 1.38
N ASP A 91 12.51 7.23 1.41
CA ASP A 91 13.56 6.99 0.42
C ASP A 91 14.09 5.53 0.49
N GLU A 92 14.20 4.98 1.69
CA GLU A 92 14.64 3.59 1.91
C GLU A 92 13.59 2.55 1.50
N SER A 93 12.29 2.82 1.69
CA SER A 93 11.25 1.77 1.61
C SER A 93 10.26 1.94 0.45
N PHE A 94 10.14 3.12 -0.15
CA PHE A 94 9.14 3.39 -1.20
C PHE A 94 9.81 3.68 -2.54
N ASP A 95 9.18 3.21 -3.62
CA ASP A 95 9.52 3.63 -4.98
C ASP A 95 8.64 4.84 -5.36
N LEU A 96 9.00 6.00 -4.79
CA LEU A 96 8.24 7.24 -4.99
C LEU A 96 8.24 7.70 -6.45
N ASP A 97 9.20 7.29 -7.26
CA ASP A 97 9.22 7.61 -8.69
C ASP A 97 8.15 6.80 -9.44
N THR A 98 8.03 5.51 -9.14
CA THR A 98 6.94 4.67 -9.68
C THR A 98 5.58 5.18 -9.22
N ILE A 99 5.42 5.45 -7.92
CA ILE A 99 4.16 5.96 -7.34
C ILE A 99 3.80 7.31 -7.97
N GLY A 100 4.75 8.25 -8.02
CA GLY A 100 4.55 9.58 -8.59
C GLY A 100 4.19 9.53 -10.08
N LYS A 101 4.86 8.68 -10.87
CA LYS A 101 4.51 8.49 -12.29
C LYS A 101 3.14 7.88 -12.46
N PHE A 102 2.77 6.90 -11.62
CA PHE A 102 1.43 6.31 -11.64
C PHE A 102 0.35 7.35 -11.33
N ALA A 103 0.58 8.18 -10.30
CA ALA A 103 -0.33 9.26 -9.91
C ALA A 103 -0.48 10.31 -11.03
N LEU A 104 0.59 10.63 -11.77
CA LEU A 104 0.49 11.54 -12.91
C LEU A 104 -0.28 10.91 -14.10
N GLY A 105 -0.31 9.58 -14.18
CA GLY A 105 -1.11 8.84 -15.14
C GLY A 105 -0.70 9.12 -16.60
N ARG A 106 -1.69 9.37 -17.47
CA ARG A 106 -1.43 9.61 -18.91
C ARG A 106 -0.59 10.86 -19.16
N TYR A 107 -0.67 11.84 -18.28
CA TYR A 107 0.02 13.11 -18.43
C TYR A 107 1.54 12.97 -18.26
N ALA A 108 2.00 11.87 -17.65
CA ALA A 108 3.43 11.57 -17.58
C ALA A 108 4.05 11.36 -18.97
N LYS A 109 3.27 10.96 -19.97
CA LYS A 109 3.73 10.74 -21.36
C LYS A 109 3.83 12.03 -22.17
N THR A 110 3.11 13.08 -21.76
CA THR A 110 3.01 14.35 -22.51
C THR A 110 3.74 15.49 -21.83
N ALA A 111 4.11 15.34 -20.56
CA ALA A 111 4.89 16.33 -19.82
C ALA A 111 6.32 16.46 -20.36
N THR A 112 6.84 17.67 -20.37
CA THR A 112 8.25 17.93 -20.72
C THR A 112 9.20 17.36 -19.66
N PRO A 113 10.48 17.12 -19.97
CA PRO A 113 11.47 16.69 -18.98
C PRO A 113 11.57 17.66 -17.79
N GLN A 114 11.45 18.96 -18.02
CA GLN A 114 11.46 19.99 -16.99
C GLN A 114 10.23 19.89 -16.09
N GLN A 115 9.03 19.72 -16.67
CA GLN A 115 7.80 19.51 -15.91
C GLN A 115 7.87 18.24 -15.06
N LEU A 116 8.35 17.12 -15.62
CA LEU A 116 8.49 15.86 -14.89
C LEU A 116 9.48 15.98 -13.72
N SER A 117 10.60 16.65 -13.92
CA SER A 117 11.60 16.89 -12.87
C SER A 117 11.02 17.72 -11.73
N GLU A 118 10.36 18.84 -12.06
CA GLU A 118 9.74 19.72 -11.09
C GLU A 118 8.60 19.02 -10.34
N TYR A 119 7.71 18.35 -11.07
CA TYR A 119 6.63 17.55 -10.50
C TYR A 119 7.15 16.49 -9.53
N SER A 120 8.19 15.74 -9.90
CA SER A 120 8.71 14.65 -9.06
C SER A 120 9.23 15.16 -7.71
N LYS A 121 9.91 16.32 -7.71
CA LYS A 121 10.37 16.99 -6.48
C LYS A 121 9.18 17.43 -5.62
N LEU A 122 8.20 18.08 -6.24
CA LEU A 122 7.00 18.57 -5.54
C LEU A 122 6.12 17.44 -5.02
N PHE A 123 6.00 16.34 -5.75
CA PHE A 123 5.28 15.14 -5.32
C PHE A 123 5.90 14.56 -4.04
N ARG A 124 7.23 14.38 -4.01
CA ARG A 124 7.94 13.91 -2.81
C ARG A 124 7.73 14.85 -1.63
N LYS A 125 7.83 16.16 -1.85
CA LYS A 125 7.56 17.16 -0.82
C LYS A 125 6.12 17.07 -0.30
N MET A 126 5.14 16.98 -1.20
CA MET A 126 3.72 16.85 -0.85
C MET A 126 3.46 15.61 0.01
N VAL A 127 4.00 14.45 -0.37
CA VAL A 127 3.86 13.22 0.43
C VAL A 127 4.37 13.46 1.85
N VAL A 128 5.56 14.03 1.99
CA VAL A 128 6.14 14.31 3.31
C VAL A 128 5.22 15.24 4.11
N ASP A 129 4.85 16.39 3.53
CA ASP A 129 4.07 17.41 4.24
C ASP A 129 2.69 16.90 4.66
N VAL A 130 1.99 16.15 3.79
CA VAL A 130 0.65 15.62 4.06
C VAL A 130 0.65 14.67 5.26
N TYR A 131 1.63 13.77 5.34
CA TYR A 131 1.66 12.75 6.38
C TYR A 131 2.36 13.25 7.65
N SER A 132 3.39 14.09 7.55
CA SER A 132 4.07 14.64 8.73
C SER A 132 3.19 15.55 9.58
N ASN A 133 2.20 16.20 8.94
CA ASN A 133 1.23 17.02 9.66
C ASN A 133 0.33 16.23 10.61
N ARG A 134 0.23 14.90 10.44
CA ARG A 134 -0.61 14.02 11.27
C ARG A 134 0.15 13.27 12.35
N PHE A 135 1.46 13.50 12.50
CA PHE A 135 2.25 12.80 13.51
C PHE A 135 1.73 13.02 14.94
N GLU A 136 1.12 14.17 15.20
CA GLU A 136 0.50 14.52 16.49
C GLU A 136 -0.81 13.76 16.77
N GLU A 137 -1.42 13.19 15.73
CA GLU A 137 -2.61 12.33 15.82
C GLU A 137 -2.27 10.90 16.26
N TYR A 138 -0.98 10.51 16.25
CA TYR A 138 -0.54 9.22 16.76
C TYR A 138 -0.77 9.14 18.27
N LYS A 139 -1.53 8.14 18.71
CA LYS A 139 -1.91 7.90 20.11
C LYS A 139 -1.41 6.57 20.66
N GLY A 140 -0.43 5.95 20.00
CA GLY A 140 0.10 4.64 20.40
C GLY A 140 -0.55 3.45 19.70
N GLN A 141 -1.12 3.66 18.51
CA GLN A 141 -1.61 2.57 17.67
C GLN A 141 -0.48 1.60 17.32
N LYS A 142 -0.78 0.31 17.22
CA LYS A 142 0.16 -0.73 16.79
C LYS A 142 -0.10 -1.11 15.35
N MET A 143 0.93 -1.59 14.65
CA MET A 143 0.80 -2.18 13.33
C MET A 143 1.03 -3.68 13.44
N GLU A 144 0.01 -4.46 13.10
CA GLU A 144 0.09 -5.93 13.08
C GLU A 144 0.11 -6.42 11.64
N VAL A 145 1.25 -6.91 11.17
CA VAL A 145 1.37 -7.55 9.85
C VAL A 145 0.91 -9.00 9.98
N ARG A 146 -0.14 -9.39 9.23
CA ARG A 146 -0.84 -10.67 9.48
C ARG A 146 -0.73 -11.66 8.34
N SER A 147 -0.71 -11.21 7.09
CA SER A 147 -0.68 -12.12 5.94
C SER A 147 -0.04 -11.47 4.72
N PHE A 148 0.23 -12.29 3.71
CA PHE A 148 0.73 -11.85 2.42
C PHE A 148 0.19 -12.77 1.32
N ARG A 149 0.12 -12.25 0.10
CA ARG A 149 -0.16 -13.05 -1.10
C ARG A 149 0.51 -12.42 -2.33
N SER A 150 0.98 -13.24 -3.26
CA SER A 150 1.52 -12.77 -4.53
C SER A 150 0.42 -12.14 -5.38
N ILE A 151 0.78 -11.08 -6.12
CA ILE A 151 -0.11 -10.42 -7.08
C ILE A 151 0.66 -10.15 -8.39
N GLY A 152 0.34 -10.94 -9.42
CA GLY A 152 1.15 -10.94 -10.65
C GLY A 152 2.55 -11.51 -10.40
N ASN A 153 3.51 -11.10 -11.23
CA ASN A 153 4.81 -11.80 -11.29
C ASN A 153 5.90 -11.24 -10.36
N ALA A 154 5.77 -9.99 -9.91
CA ALA A 154 6.84 -9.28 -9.19
C ALA A 154 6.35 -8.52 -7.96
N ASP A 155 5.04 -8.50 -7.71
CA ASP A 155 4.45 -7.77 -6.61
C ASP A 155 3.83 -8.75 -5.60
N THR A 156 3.90 -8.41 -4.32
CA THR A 156 3.24 -9.10 -3.21
C THR A 156 2.34 -8.09 -2.50
N LEU A 157 1.12 -8.49 -2.18
CA LEU A 157 0.26 -7.74 -1.28
C LEU A 157 0.44 -8.26 0.14
N VAL A 158 0.96 -7.43 1.02
CA VAL A 158 1.10 -7.73 2.45
C VAL A 158 -0.01 -7.02 3.20
N SER A 159 -0.77 -7.74 4.02
CA SER A 159 -1.89 -7.18 4.78
C SER A 159 -1.49 -6.96 6.23
N SER A 160 -1.77 -5.76 6.73
CA SER A 160 -1.61 -5.41 8.13
C SER A 160 -2.82 -4.66 8.68
N PHE A 161 -2.85 -4.50 10.00
CA PHE A 161 -3.92 -3.85 10.71
C PHE A 161 -3.35 -2.79 11.65
N LEU A 162 -3.87 -1.57 11.56
CA LEU A 162 -3.62 -0.52 12.54
C LEU A 162 -4.57 -0.73 13.73
N VAL A 163 -4.02 -1.16 14.86
CA VAL A 163 -4.76 -1.55 16.05
C VAL A 163 -4.75 -0.40 17.07
N PRO A 164 -5.91 0.17 17.44
CA PRO A 164 -6.00 1.21 18.46
C PRO A 164 -5.58 0.70 19.86
N PRO A 165 -4.92 1.51 20.69
CA PRO A 165 -4.45 1.07 22.02
C PRO A 165 -5.58 0.79 23.03
N ASN A 166 -6.75 1.42 22.85
CA ASN A 166 -7.85 1.38 23.81
C ASN A 166 -8.97 0.39 23.41
N GLY A 167 -8.69 -0.50 22.46
CA GLY A 167 -9.74 -1.24 21.75
C GLY A 167 -10.51 -0.33 20.78
N GLY A 168 -11.09 -0.92 19.74
CA GLY A 168 -11.77 -0.19 18.67
C GLY A 168 -11.70 -0.95 17.36
N GLU A 169 -12.30 -0.39 16.31
CA GLU A 169 -12.22 -0.96 14.97
C GLU A 169 -10.79 -0.84 14.43
N GLU A 170 -10.22 -1.98 14.05
CA GLU A 170 -8.92 -2.02 13.39
C GLU A 170 -9.05 -1.55 11.94
N VAL A 171 -8.07 -0.77 11.49
CA VAL A 171 -8.04 -0.32 10.09
C VAL A 171 -7.09 -1.22 9.31
N GLN A 172 -7.63 -1.94 8.32
CA GLN A 172 -6.81 -2.71 7.40
C GLN A 172 -5.96 -1.79 6.51
N VAL A 173 -4.67 -2.09 6.43
CA VAL A 173 -3.69 -1.44 5.57
C VAL A 173 -2.98 -2.52 4.75
N ASP A 174 -3.18 -2.51 3.43
CA ASP A 174 -2.48 -3.41 2.53
C ASP A 174 -1.33 -2.69 1.83
N TRP A 175 -0.20 -3.38 1.70
CA TRP A 175 1.04 -2.86 1.14
C TRP A 175 1.32 -3.61 -0.14
N ARG A 176 1.32 -2.90 -1.27
CA ARG A 176 1.79 -3.48 -2.53
C ARG A 176 3.29 -3.33 -2.59
N VAL A 177 4.00 -4.43 -2.38
CA VAL A 177 5.46 -4.48 -2.37
C VAL A 177 5.94 -5.07 -3.68
N ARG A 178 6.81 -4.35 -4.39
CA ARG A 178 7.49 -4.86 -5.57
C ARG A 178 8.86 -5.40 -5.18
N ASN A 179 9.19 -6.58 -5.69
CA ASN A 179 10.52 -7.15 -5.64
C ASN A 179 11.21 -6.99 -7.00
N LYS A 180 12.39 -6.37 -7.03
CA LYS A 180 13.29 -6.37 -8.19
C LYS A 180 14.65 -6.92 -7.76
N GLY A 181 14.92 -8.17 -8.13
CA GLY A 181 16.22 -8.80 -7.87
C GLY A 181 16.62 -8.85 -6.39
N GLY A 182 15.65 -9.07 -5.49
CA GLY A 182 15.86 -9.10 -4.04
C GLY A 182 15.73 -7.73 -3.35
N SER A 183 15.54 -6.64 -4.10
CA SER A 183 15.25 -5.32 -3.54
C SER A 183 13.74 -5.09 -3.45
N TYR A 184 13.23 -4.94 -2.23
CA TYR A 184 11.82 -4.66 -1.94
C TYR A 184 11.56 -3.16 -1.87
N LYS A 185 10.48 -2.71 -2.52
CA LYS A 185 9.96 -1.35 -2.41
C LYS A 185 8.44 -1.36 -2.39
N VAL A 186 7.85 -0.54 -1.54
CA VAL A 186 6.41 -0.26 -1.59
C VAL A 186 6.12 0.58 -2.84
N VAL A 187 5.16 0.12 -3.63
CA VAL A 187 4.69 0.79 -4.86
C VAL A 187 3.22 1.22 -4.80
N ASP A 188 2.49 0.81 -3.76
CA ASP A 188 1.17 1.35 -3.41
C ASP A 188 0.80 0.96 -1.97
N VAL A 189 -0.11 1.73 -1.37
CA VAL A 189 -0.74 1.40 -0.08
C VAL A 189 -2.25 1.47 -0.28
N LEU A 190 -2.97 0.49 0.24
CA LEU A 190 -4.42 0.49 0.30
C LEU A 190 -4.85 0.64 1.75
N VAL A 191 -5.82 1.52 2.00
CA VAL A 191 -6.40 1.73 3.33
C VAL A 191 -7.88 1.41 3.23
N ALA A 192 -8.36 0.47 4.05
CA ALA A 192 -9.73 -0.04 3.97
C ALA A 192 -10.12 -0.46 2.54
N GLY A 193 -9.19 -1.12 1.82
CA GLY A 193 -9.38 -1.57 0.43
C GLY A 193 -9.25 -0.49 -0.64
N VAL A 194 -9.06 0.78 -0.28
CA VAL A 194 -8.93 1.89 -1.25
C VAL A 194 -7.46 2.17 -1.53
N SER A 195 -7.03 2.06 -2.80
CA SER A 195 -5.68 2.41 -3.23
C SER A 195 -5.41 3.91 -3.14
N MET A 196 -4.32 4.28 -2.45
CA MET A 196 -3.88 5.65 -2.31
C MET A 196 -3.35 6.21 -3.62
N SER A 197 -2.61 5.40 -4.40
CA SER A 197 -2.07 5.85 -5.69
C SER A 197 -3.17 6.07 -6.74
N VAL A 198 -4.23 5.24 -6.74
CA VAL A 198 -5.39 5.42 -7.62
C VAL A 198 -6.20 6.66 -7.24
N THR A 199 -6.39 6.87 -5.93
CA THR A 199 -7.06 8.07 -5.41
C THR A 199 -6.29 9.32 -5.82
N GLN A 200 -4.98 9.35 -5.58
CA GLN A 200 -4.13 10.49 -5.95
C GLN A 200 -4.12 10.75 -7.46
N ARG A 201 -4.15 9.69 -8.28
CA ARG A 201 -4.25 9.81 -9.73
C ARG A 201 -5.53 10.51 -10.17
N SER A 202 -6.64 10.18 -9.52
CA SER A 202 -7.94 10.79 -9.81
C SER A 202 -7.92 12.28 -9.45
N GLU A 203 -7.35 12.62 -8.29
CA GLU A 203 -7.16 14.00 -7.85
C GLU A 203 -6.30 14.82 -8.81
N PHE A 204 -5.13 14.31 -9.18
CA PHE A 204 -4.22 14.99 -10.11
C PHE A 204 -4.86 15.16 -11.49
N SER A 205 -5.55 14.13 -11.99
CA SER A 205 -6.28 14.21 -13.26
C SER A 205 -7.34 15.32 -13.22
N SER A 206 -8.05 15.45 -12.10
CA SER A 206 -9.08 16.48 -11.91
C SER A 206 -8.47 17.90 -11.93
N VAL A 207 -7.34 18.10 -11.25
CA VAL A 207 -6.62 19.40 -11.26
C VAL A 207 -6.15 19.76 -12.67
N ILE A 208 -5.51 18.82 -13.36
CA ILE A 208 -4.98 19.04 -14.70
C ILE A 208 -6.12 19.34 -15.69
N GLN A 209 -7.25 18.62 -15.60
CA GLN A 209 -8.42 18.85 -16.45
C GLN A 209 -9.02 20.25 -16.24
N ARG A 210 -9.17 20.71 -14.99
CA ARG A 210 -9.60 22.09 -14.71
C ARG A 210 -8.63 23.14 -15.25
N GLY A 211 -7.35 22.80 -15.34
CA GLY A 211 -6.31 23.62 -15.97
C GLY A 211 -6.17 23.43 -17.48
N GLY A 212 -7.20 22.96 -18.19
CA GLY A 212 -7.18 22.81 -19.65
C GLY A 212 -6.32 21.66 -20.15
N GLY A 213 -6.01 20.67 -19.29
CA GLY A 213 -5.15 19.54 -19.65
C GLY A 213 -3.66 19.80 -19.46
N ASN A 214 -3.25 20.98 -18.97
CA ASN A 214 -1.84 21.31 -18.76
C ASN A 214 -1.34 20.86 -17.36
N VAL A 215 -0.22 20.13 -17.34
CA VAL A 215 0.48 19.68 -16.13
C VAL A 215 0.95 20.86 -15.26
N ASP A 216 1.19 22.03 -15.84
CA ASP A 216 1.58 23.23 -15.10
C ASP A 216 0.52 23.65 -14.06
N ALA A 217 -0.75 23.35 -14.30
CA ALA A 217 -1.81 23.60 -13.32
C ALA A 217 -1.61 22.76 -12.05
N LEU A 218 -1.22 21.49 -12.20
CA LEU A 218 -0.88 20.64 -11.07
C LEU A 218 0.40 21.09 -10.38
N ILE A 219 1.45 21.42 -11.14
CA ILE A 219 2.72 21.92 -10.59
C ILE A 219 2.48 23.18 -9.76
N THR A 220 1.68 24.12 -10.28
CA THR A 220 1.30 25.35 -9.59
C THR A 220 0.55 25.05 -8.29
N GLN A 221 -0.39 24.11 -8.32
CA GLN A 221 -1.10 23.70 -7.11
C GLN A 221 -0.16 23.08 -6.07
N LEU A 222 0.74 22.17 -6.48
CA LEU A 222 1.71 21.55 -5.57
C LEU A 222 2.67 22.59 -4.96
N LYS A 223 3.09 23.62 -5.72
CA LYS A 223 3.90 24.73 -5.20
C LYS A 223 3.20 25.53 -4.10
N SER A 224 1.88 25.62 -4.14
CA SER A 224 1.10 26.31 -3.10
C SER A 224 1.05 25.54 -1.77
N GLY A 225 1.61 24.32 -1.69
CA GLY A 225 1.57 23.47 -0.50
C GLY A 225 0.20 22.86 -0.21
N LYS A 226 -0.81 23.13 -1.05
CA LYS A 226 -2.13 22.52 -0.95
C LYS A 226 -2.09 21.18 -1.65
N ALA A 227 -2.08 20.09 -0.87
CA ALA A 227 -2.34 18.76 -1.41
C ALA A 227 -3.64 18.81 -2.23
N PRO A 228 -3.66 18.26 -3.45
CA PRO A 228 -4.90 18.14 -4.21
C PRO A 228 -5.94 17.41 -3.37
N VAL A 229 -7.06 18.08 -3.10
CA VAL A 229 -8.20 17.47 -2.41
C VAL A 229 -9.22 17.17 -3.50
N ALA A 230 -9.59 15.90 -3.67
CA ALA A 230 -10.80 15.56 -4.41
C ALA A 230 -12.00 16.24 -3.73
N GLN A 231 -12.60 17.21 -4.40
CA GLN A 231 -14.01 17.50 -4.16
C GLN A 231 -14.82 16.40 -4.85
N PRO A 232 -15.77 15.75 -4.18
CA PRO A 232 -16.64 14.80 -4.86
C PRO A 232 -17.31 15.53 -6.02
N ALA A 233 -17.26 14.92 -7.21
CA ALA A 233 -18.01 15.41 -8.35
C ALA A 233 -19.47 15.52 -7.91
N LYS A 234 -20.04 16.73 -7.98
CA LYS A 234 -21.49 16.89 -7.86
C LYS A 234 -22.09 16.06 -8.99
N LYS A 235 -22.70 14.92 -8.64
CA LYS A 235 -23.66 14.25 -9.50
C LYS A 235 -24.95 15.05 -9.51
#